data_AF-A0A388LX53-F1
#
_entry.id   AF-A0A388LX53-F1
#
_cell.length_a   1.000
_cell.length_b   1.000
_cell.length_c   1.000
_cell.angle_alpha   90.00
_cell.angle_beta   90.00
_cell.angle_gamma   90.00
#
_symmetry.space_group_name_H-M   'P 1'
#
loop_
_entity.id
_entity.type
_entity.pdbx_description
1 polymer ?
#
loop_
_entity_poly.entity_id
_entity_poly.type
_entity_poly.pdbx_seq_one_letter_code
_entity_poly.pdbx_strand_id
1 'polypeptide(L)'
;MSRKYVLGAKDMAEEDLLVETSIGDEILMKEKSFVELWNAVSEFHADLIPPISQVGCGSEPDTHEDDDLPLTEEERAFHAKFVAESSAQMTIGLAKEKMKDVNKFTRNAFLPIAPPRWIESKVKEKKDKIWEFETFNHSVPIGVNAYKLLASLSEEEVNLCQERALNENTEIIKGPYPWTADAMMLPKVGQFDPLKCNASSTTLAVRGFYPPKGQTALAELKRIWNAGRPYLKCRCVELEKGDCKTNITWFDQVLWYLLANPDLLFPEAPTLHARVRAMKSLLRKTWRTPVLASVVFFFMREIMVKMAHAVVHNPTVRQEKILDDEVLMLRKFPRKMAALILPDKYLNNLSKRRRPTMRDA
;
A
#
# COMPACT_ATOMS: atom_id res chain seq x y z
N MET A 1 -36.39 -14.37 -4.56
CA MET A 1 -35.56 -13.25 -4.06
C MET A 1 -36.45 -12.02 -3.96
N SER A 2 -36.67 -11.52 -2.75
CA SER A 2 -37.61 -10.41 -2.49
C SER A 2 -37.04 -9.07 -2.97
N ARG A 3 -37.89 -8.23 -3.57
CA ARG A 3 -37.62 -6.85 -4.04
C ARG A 3 -36.92 -5.97 -2.99
N LYS A 4 -37.07 -6.29 -1.69
CA LYS A 4 -36.35 -5.66 -0.58
C LYS A 4 -34.83 -5.88 -0.61
N TYR A 5 -34.34 -7.02 -1.09
CA TYR A 5 -32.90 -7.30 -1.19
C TYR A 5 -32.22 -6.53 -2.34
N VAL A 6 -32.98 -6.20 -3.39
CA VAL A 6 -32.46 -5.47 -4.56
C VAL A 6 -32.38 -3.97 -4.26
N LEU A 7 -33.30 -3.43 -3.46
CA LEU A 7 -33.28 -2.02 -3.05
C LEU A 7 -32.20 -1.75 -2.00
N GLY A 8 -31.98 -2.66 -1.04
CA GLY A 8 -30.89 -2.53 -0.08
C GLY A 8 -29.49 -2.68 -0.69
N ALA A 9 -29.35 -3.36 -1.83
CA ALA A 9 -28.07 -3.53 -2.49
C ALA A 9 -27.50 -2.21 -3.06
N LYS A 10 -28.37 -1.25 -3.41
CA LYS A 10 -27.94 0.06 -3.90
C LYS A 10 -27.48 0.95 -2.75
N ASP A 11 -28.26 1.00 -1.67
CA ASP A 11 -27.91 1.75 -0.45
C ASP A 11 -26.61 1.20 0.17
N MET A 12 -26.45 -0.13 0.22
CA MET A 12 -25.20 -0.78 0.65
C MET A 12 -24.01 -0.43 -0.26
N ALA A 13 -24.21 -0.34 -1.58
CA ALA A 13 -23.14 0.02 -2.51
C ALA A 13 -22.72 1.50 -2.37
N GLU A 14 -23.66 2.38 -2.06
CA GLU A 14 -23.38 3.80 -1.78
C GLU A 14 -22.68 3.99 -0.42
N GLU A 15 -23.10 3.24 0.62
CA GLU A 15 -22.39 3.17 1.91
C GLU A 15 -20.97 2.62 1.76
N ASP A 16 -20.79 1.53 1.00
CA ASP A 16 -19.47 0.94 0.72
C ASP A 16 -18.55 1.95 -0.01
N LEU A 17 -19.09 2.72 -0.95
CA LEU A 17 -18.34 3.76 -1.67
C LEU A 17 -17.91 4.90 -0.73
N LEU A 18 -18.76 5.29 0.22
CA LEU A 18 -18.43 6.30 1.23
C LEU A 18 -17.34 5.80 2.18
N VAL A 19 -17.44 4.55 2.65
CA VAL A 19 -16.41 3.91 3.48
C VAL A 19 -15.08 3.83 2.72
N GLU A 20 -15.10 3.44 1.44
CA GLU A 20 -13.90 3.38 0.62
C GLU A 20 -13.24 4.73 0.39
N THR A 21 -14.04 5.78 0.21
CA THR A 21 -13.54 7.16 0.03
C THR A 21 -12.93 7.66 1.34
N SER A 22 -13.61 7.42 2.47
CA SER A 22 -13.10 7.78 3.80
C SER A 22 -11.77 7.11 4.12
N ILE A 23 -11.56 5.86 3.71
CA ILE A 23 -10.28 5.16 3.91
C ILE A 23 -9.16 5.85 3.11
N GLY A 24 -9.44 6.28 1.87
CA GLY A 24 -8.49 7.02 1.05
C GLY A 24 -8.05 8.33 1.71
N ASP A 25 -9.01 9.12 2.18
CA ASP A 25 -8.75 10.40 2.84
C ASP A 25 -8.03 10.22 4.18
N GLU A 26 -8.38 9.20 4.95
CA GLU A 26 -7.71 8.86 6.21
C GLU A 26 -6.23 8.52 5.96
N ILE A 27 -5.92 7.71 4.92
CA ILE A 27 -4.54 7.39 4.56
C ILE A 27 -3.77 8.65 4.17
N LEU A 28 -4.37 9.54 3.38
CA LEU A 28 -3.76 10.80 2.95
C LEU A 28 -3.44 11.72 4.13
N MET A 29 -4.35 11.82 5.09
CA MET A 29 -4.12 12.60 6.31
C MET A 29 -2.99 12.02 7.17
N LYS A 30 -2.90 10.69 7.24
CA LYS A 30 -1.80 10.00 7.93
C LYS A 30 -0.46 10.16 7.22
N GLU A 31 -0.46 10.21 5.89
CA GLU A 31 0.72 10.52 5.07
C GLU A 31 1.24 11.93 5.34
N LYS A 32 0.33 12.91 5.44
CA LYS A 32 0.68 14.29 5.78
C LYS A 32 1.47 14.36 7.09
N SER A 33 1.08 13.60 8.12
CA SER A 33 1.82 13.54 9.39
C SER A 33 3.28 13.12 9.21
N PHE A 34 3.57 12.16 8.32
CA PHE A 34 4.95 11.79 8.00
C PHE A 34 5.70 12.86 7.22
N VAL A 35 5.05 13.51 6.26
CA VAL A 35 5.65 14.61 5.48
C VAL A 35 6.06 15.76 6.39
N GLU A 36 5.20 16.16 7.32
CA GLU A 36 5.46 17.20 8.32
C GLU A 36 6.58 16.78 9.28
N LEU A 37 6.52 15.55 9.80
CA LEU A 37 7.54 15.00 10.70
C LEU A 37 8.93 14.97 10.06
N TRP A 38 8.99 14.67 8.76
CA TRP A 38 10.23 14.64 7.99
C TRP A 38 10.66 16.02 7.48
N ASN A 39 9.85 17.05 7.72
CA ASN A 39 10.01 18.38 7.11
C ASN A 39 10.22 18.27 5.59
N ALA A 40 9.48 17.36 4.96
CA ALA A 40 9.54 17.10 3.53
C ALA A 40 8.63 18.11 2.80
N VAL A 41 9.11 18.62 1.66
CA VAL A 41 8.30 19.48 0.81
C VAL A 41 7.44 18.61 -0.11
N SER A 42 6.13 18.82 -0.08
CA SER A 42 5.18 18.17 -0.97
C SER A 42 4.01 19.11 -1.26
N GLU A 43 3.95 19.65 -2.47
CA GLU A 43 2.82 20.47 -2.95
C GLU A 43 1.49 19.74 -2.75
N PHE A 44 1.43 18.45 -3.09
CA PHE A 44 0.25 17.61 -2.91
C PHE A 44 -0.28 17.52 -1.46
N HIS A 45 0.59 17.66 -0.45
CA HIS A 45 0.17 17.56 0.96
C HIS A 45 0.01 18.94 1.63
N ALA A 46 0.46 20.01 0.98
CA ALA A 46 0.43 21.37 1.52
C ALA A 46 -1.01 21.88 1.69
N ASP A 47 -1.87 21.57 0.72
CA ASP A 47 -3.26 22.05 0.67
C ASP A 47 -4.25 21.10 1.37
N LEU A 48 -3.77 19.99 1.94
CA LEU A 48 -4.61 19.07 2.71
C LEU A 48 -4.91 19.69 4.08
N ILE A 49 -6.06 20.33 4.24
CA ILE A 49 -6.53 20.78 5.56
C ILE A 49 -7.05 19.55 6.31
N PRO A 50 -6.64 19.31 7.58
CA PRO A 50 -7.23 18.25 8.38
C PRO A 50 -8.74 18.43 8.42
N PRO A 51 -9.54 17.35 8.31
CA PRO A 51 -10.95 17.47 8.62
C PRO A 51 -11.03 18.06 10.02
N ILE A 52 -11.68 19.22 10.13
CA ILE A 52 -11.94 19.86 11.41
C ILE A 52 -12.58 18.78 12.25
N SER A 53 -11.88 18.30 13.29
CA SER A 53 -12.47 17.46 14.31
C SER A 53 -13.79 18.12 14.65
N GLN A 54 -14.91 17.39 14.57
CA GLN A 54 -16.18 17.84 15.13
C GLN A 54 -16.05 17.93 16.66
N VAL A 55 -15.16 18.80 17.13
CA VAL A 55 -15.18 19.38 18.46
C VAL A 55 -16.26 20.44 18.35
N GLY A 56 -17.48 20.04 18.67
CA GLY A 56 -18.60 20.91 19.02
C GLY A 56 -18.58 22.28 18.34
N CYS A 57 -18.59 22.32 17.01
CA CYS A 57 -19.07 23.51 16.34
C CYS A 57 -20.58 23.36 16.38
N GLY A 58 -21.18 23.95 17.42
CA GLY A 58 -22.62 24.18 17.43
C GLY A 58 -22.93 24.80 16.08
N SER A 59 -23.72 24.08 15.29
CA SER A 59 -24.31 24.63 14.09
C SER A 59 -24.94 25.95 14.52
N GLU A 60 -24.35 27.08 14.13
CA GLU A 60 -25.20 28.23 13.91
C GLU A 60 -26.21 27.73 12.86
N PRO A 61 -27.50 27.70 13.20
CA PRO A 61 -28.48 27.35 12.20
C PRO A 61 -28.31 28.38 11.09
N ASP A 62 -28.10 27.92 9.87
CA ASP A 62 -28.46 28.73 8.70
C ASP A 62 -29.96 29.00 8.85
N THR A 63 -30.28 30.11 9.50
CA THR A 63 -31.59 30.74 9.45
C THR A 63 -31.74 31.26 8.02
N HIS A 64 -32.06 30.35 7.12
CA HIS A 64 -33.01 30.66 6.07
C HIS A 64 -34.38 30.77 6.75
N GLU A 65 -34.62 31.96 7.29
CA GLU A 65 -35.97 32.47 7.54
C GLU A 65 -36.69 32.51 6.18
N ASP A 66 -37.39 31.43 5.82
CA ASP A 66 -38.51 31.43 4.87
C ASP A 66 -39.06 29.99 4.68
N ASP A 67 -39.59 29.39 5.76
CA ASP A 67 -40.81 28.56 5.76
C ASP A 67 -40.98 27.88 7.13
N ASP A 68 -41.58 28.63 8.06
CA ASP A 68 -41.83 28.23 9.45
C ASP A 68 -43.09 27.34 9.58
N LEU A 69 -43.20 26.32 8.73
CA LEU A 69 -44.22 25.27 8.86
C LEU A 69 -43.60 24.05 9.54
N PRO A 70 -44.22 23.53 10.63
CA PRO A 70 -43.69 22.38 11.34
C PRO A 70 -43.71 21.14 10.42
N LEU A 71 -42.51 20.71 10.00
CA LEU A 71 -42.32 19.50 9.22
C LEU A 71 -42.87 18.27 9.98
N THR A 72 -43.67 17.49 9.29
CA THR A 72 -44.11 16.18 9.77
C THR A 72 -42.91 15.25 9.97
N GLU A 73 -43.10 14.17 10.75
CA GLU A 73 -42.02 13.22 11.03
C GLU A 73 -41.46 12.56 9.76
N GLU A 74 -42.33 12.36 8.75
CA GLU A 74 -41.98 11.82 7.44
C GLU A 74 -41.15 12.82 6.61
N GLU A 75 -41.48 14.11 6.65
CA GLU A 75 -40.73 15.17 5.97
C GLU A 75 -39.37 15.42 6.62
N ARG A 76 -39.25 15.33 7.95
CA ARG A 76 -37.96 15.38 8.65
C ARG A 76 -37.05 14.21 8.29
N ALA A 77 -37.59 13.01 8.20
CA ALA A 77 -36.83 11.83 7.78
C ALA A 77 -36.37 11.96 6.32
N PHE A 78 -37.23 12.47 5.43
CA PHE A 78 -36.87 12.73 4.04
C PHE A 78 -35.79 13.81 3.92
N HIS A 79 -35.94 14.93 4.63
CA HIS A 79 -34.95 16.02 4.63
C HIS A 79 -33.59 15.57 5.18
N ALA A 80 -33.57 14.84 6.29
CA ALA A 80 -32.33 14.27 6.84
C ALA A 80 -31.64 13.31 5.85
N LYS A 81 -32.42 12.48 5.16
CA LYS A 81 -31.92 11.58 4.12
C LYS A 81 -31.38 12.35 2.91
N PHE A 82 -32.11 13.35 2.44
CA PHE A 82 -31.71 14.20 1.31
C PHE A 82 -30.43 15.01 1.61
N VAL A 83 -30.31 15.58 2.82
CA VAL A 83 -29.10 16.29 3.25
C VAL A 83 -27.91 15.33 3.34
N ALA A 84 -28.11 14.12 3.88
CA ALA A 84 -27.06 13.10 3.94
C ALA A 84 -26.61 12.65 2.53
N GLU A 85 -27.55 12.39 1.62
CA GLU A 85 -27.27 12.01 0.23
C GLU A 85 -26.60 13.14 -0.56
N SER A 86 -27.05 14.39 -0.39
CA SER A 86 -26.47 15.58 -1.03
C SER A 86 -25.06 15.84 -0.53
N SER A 87 -24.83 15.74 0.79
CA SER A 87 -23.50 15.86 1.40
C SER A 87 -22.55 14.75 0.94
N ALA A 88 -23.05 13.51 0.84
CA ALA A 88 -22.32 12.37 0.27
C ALA A 88 -21.94 12.60 -1.20
N GLN A 89 -22.90 13.04 -2.04
CA GLN A 89 -22.66 13.34 -3.45
C GLN A 89 -21.68 14.50 -3.65
N MET A 90 -21.77 15.54 -2.81
CA MET A 90 -20.82 16.66 -2.82
C MET A 90 -19.41 16.19 -2.45
N THR A 91 -19.27 15.32 -1.44
CA THR A 91 -17.99 14.73 -1.03
C THR A 91 -17.39 13.88 -2.15
N ILE A 92 -18.21 13.05 -2.82
CA ILE A 92 -17.80 12.25 -3.99
C ILE A 92 -17.39 13.15 -5.17
N GLY A 93 -18.12 14.24 -5.41
CA GLY A 93 -17.83 15.23 -6.44
C GLY A 93 -16.48 15.92 -6.23
N LEU A 94 -16.25 16.42 -5.02
CA LEU A 94 -14.99 17.06 -4.60
C LEU A 94 -13.81 16.09 -4.66
N ALA A 95 -14.00 14.83 -4.26
CA ALA A 95 -12.97 13.81 -4.38
C ALA A 95 -12.61 13.53 -5.86
N LYS A 96 -13.61 13.45 -6.75
CA LYS A 96 -13.40 13.27 -8.20
C LYS A 96 -12.72 14.46 -8.85
N GLU A 97 -13.00 15.69 -8.41
CA GLU A 97 -12.32 16.89 -8.90
C GLU A 97 -10.86 16.93 -8.43
N LYS A 98 -10.59 16.65 -7.14
CA LYS A 98 -9.22 16.52 -6.62
C LYS A 98 -8.40 15.44 -7.35
N MET A 99 -9.05 14.38 -7.85
CA MET A 99 -8.40 13.31 -8.61
C MET A 99 -8.06 13.69 -10.06
N LYS A 100 -8.75 14.66 -10.68
CA LYS A 100 -8.58 14.99 -12.11
C LYS A 100 -7.30 15.76 -12.43
N ASP A 101 -6.77 16.53 -11.48
CA ASP A 101 -5.67 17.47 -11.74
C ASP A 101 -4.28 16.98 -11.32
N VAL A 102 -4.15 15.78 -10.76
CA VAL A 102 -2.85 15.30 -10.24
C VAL A 102 -2.31 14.14 -11.07
N ASN A 103 -1.23 14.40 -11.81
CA ASN A 103 -0.47 13.39 -12.52
C ASN A 103 -0.10 12.22 -11.59
N LYS A 104 -0.25 10.97 -12.04
CA LYS A 104 0.15 9.75 -11.30
C LYS A 104 1.60 9.77 -10.78
N PHE A 105 2.47 10.58 -11.41
CA PHE A 105 3.85 10.78 -11.00
C PHE A 105 4.04 11.91 -9.99
N THR A 106 3.07 12.83 -9.85
CA THR A 106 3.05 13.91 -8.85
C THR A 106 2.22 13.56 -7.62
N ARG A 107 1.33 12.55 -7.70
CA ARG A 107 0.61 12.04 -6.54
C ARG A 107 1.56 11.33 -5.59
N ASN A 108 1.53 11.74 -4.33
CA ASN A 108 2.55 11.41 -3.33
C ASN A 108 2.08 10.37 -2.32
N ALA A 109 1.15 9.49 -2.67
CA ALA A 109 0.77 8.38 -1.81
C ALA A 109 1.92 7.39 -1.64
N PHE A 110 2.21 6.96 -0.42
CA PHE A 110 3.32 6.07 -0.09
C PHE A 110 3.11 5.22 1.17
N LEU A 111 2.14 5.52 2.02
CA LEU A 111 2.02 4.89 3.33
C LEU A 111 1.32 3.52 3.19
N PRO A 112 1.96 2.41 3.61
CA PRO A 112 1.46 1.08 3.32
C PRO A 112 0.43 0.58 4.36
N ILE A 113 -0.46 1.46 4.85
CA ILE A 113 -1.42 1.14 5.93
C ILE A 113 -2.84 0.84 5.43
N ALA A 114 -3.06 0.87 4.12
CA ALA A 114 -4.37 0.61 3.55
C ALA A 114 -4.91 -0.78 3.97
N PRO A 115 -6.17 -0.89 4.42
CA PRO A 115 -6.77 -2.16 4.76
C PRO A 115 -6.75 -3.13 3.57
N PRO A 116 -6.44 -4.43 3.77
CA PRO A 116 -6.41 -5.42 2.69
C PRO A 116 -7.70 -5.46 1.86
N ARG A 117 -8.88 -5.36 2.49
CA ARG A 117 -10.18 -5.34 1.78
C ARG A 117 -10.34 -4.14 0.86
N TRP A 118 -9.89 -2.97 1.30
CA TRP A 118 -9.92 -1.77 0.48
C TRP A 118 -9.01 -1.94 -0.74
N ILE A 119 -7.82 -2.51 -0.54
CA ILE A 119 -6.93 -2.86 -1.66
C ILE A 119 -7.64 -3.83 -2.60
N GLU A 120 -8.20 -4.94 -2.12
CA GLU A 120 -8.94 -5.90 -2.98
C GLU A 120 -9.99 -5.23 -3.86
N SER A 121 -10.82 -4.35 -3.28
CA SER A 121 -11.87 -3.62 -4.00
C SER A 121 -11.28 -2.72 -5.09
N LYS A 122 -10.32 -1.86 -4.73
CA LYS A 122 -9.67 -0.94 -5.69
C LYS A 122 -8.91 -1.67 -6.79
N VAL A 123 -8.42 -2.86 -6.49
CA VAL A 123 -7.69 -3.67 -7.46
C VAL A 123 -8.62 -4.23 -8.54
N LYS A 124 -9.86 -4.56 -8.19
CA LYS A 124 -10.87 -4.97 -9.16
C LYS A 124 -11.23 -3.87 -10.14
N GLU A 125 -11.30 -2.62 -9.68
CA GLU A 125 -11.48 -1.45 -10.56
C GLU A 125 -10.34 -1.31 -11.58
N LYS A 126 -9.13 -1.75 -11.23
CA LYS A 126 -7.93 -1.74 -12.08
C LYS A 126 -7.66 -3.08 -12.77
N LYS A 127 -8.67 -3.93 -12.94
CA LYS A 127 -8.55 -5.24 -13.62
C LYS A 127 -7.41 -6.10 -13.06
N ASP A 128 -7.28 -6.13 -11.75
CA ASP A 128 -6.25 -6.86 -11.00
C ASP A 128 -4.80 -6.33 -11.17
N LYS A 129 -4.59 -5.18 -11.80
CA LYS A 129 -3.26 -4.58 -12.02
C LYS A 129 -2.90 -3.57 -10.92
N ILE A 130 -2.41 -4.09 -9.78
CA ILE A 130 -2.05 -3.25 -8.61
C ILE A 130 -0.98 -2.20 -8.94
N TRP A 131 -0.08 -2.48 -9.87
CA TRP A 131 0.94 -1.50 -10.28
C TRP A 131 0.38 -0.31 -11.07
N GLU A 132 -0.91 -0.29 -11.41
CA GLU A 132 -1.61 0.88 -11.94
C GLU A 132 -2.19 1.78 -10.83
N PHE A 133 -2.03 1.41 -9.56
CA PHE A 133 -2.37 2.27 -8.44
C PHE A 133 -1.52 3.53 -8.44
N GLU A 134 -2.04 4.57 -7.82
CA GLU A 134 -1.37 5.86 -7.65
C GLU A 134 -0.09 5.74 -6.81
N THR A 135 0.04 4.66 -6.03
CA THR A 135 1.25 4.32 -5.32
C THR A 135 1.67 2.86 -5.53
N PHE A 136 2.98 2.67 -5.68
CA PHE A 136 3.60 1.35 -5.78
C PHE A 136 3.78 0.67 -4.41
N ASN A 137 3.41 1.34 -3.31
CA ASN A 137 3.75 0.88 -1.95
C ASN A 137 2.72 -0.07 -1.34
N HIS A 138 1.51 -0.14 -1.89
CA HIS A 138 0.52 -1.12 -1.48
C HIS A 138 1.01 -2.53 -1.78
N SER A 139 1.00 -3.36 -0.74
CA SER A 139 1.20 -4.80 -0.85
C SER A 139 -0.10 -5.45 -1.30
N VAL A 140 0.01 -6.53 -2.06
CA VAL A 140 -1.17 -7.33 -2.38
C VAL A 140 -1.72 -7.98 -1.11
N PRO A 141 -3.03 -8.26 -1.04
CA PRO A 141 -3.66 -8.87 0.12
C PRO A 141 -3.43 -10.40 0.15
N ILE A 142 -2.18 -10.84 -0.04
CA ILE A 142 -1.75 -12.24 0.08
C ILE A 142 -1.03 -12.41 1.42
N GLY A 143 -1.72 -13.02 2.39
CA GLY A 143 -1.14 -13.33 3.70
C GLY A 143 -0.26 -14.59 3.71
N VAL A 144 0.46 -14.80 4.82
CA VAL A 144 1.30 -16.01 5.03
C VAL A 144 0.49 -17.30 4.85
N ASN A 145 -0.73 -17.36 5.36
CA ASN A 145 -1.58 -18.55 5.21
C ASN A 145 -1.96 -18.83 3.75
N ALA A 146 -2.15 -17.79 2.93
CA ALA A 146 -2.39 -17.95 1.50
C ALA A 146 -1.13 -18.49 0.81
N TYR A 147 0.07 -17.97 1.13
CA TYR A 147 1.33 -18.54 0.63
C TYR A 147 1.52 -20.00 1.09
N LYS A 148 1.24 -20.32 2.35
CA LYS A 148 1.28 -21.69 2.89
C LYS A 148 0.38 -22.61 2.07
N LEU A 149 -0.85 -22.19 1.79
CA LEU A 149 -1.82 -22.97 1.02
C LEU A 149 -1.42 -23.14 -0.46
N LEU A 150 -1.02 -22.05 -1.10
CA LEU A 150 -0.73 -22.01 -2.53
C LEU A 150 0.55 -22.78 -2.88
N ALA A 151 1.58 -22.61 -2.07
CA ALA A 151 2.89 -23.20 -2.32
C ALA A 151 3.19 -24.43 -1.45
N SER A 152 2.31 -24.81 -0.52
CA SER A 152 2.56 -25.90 0.44
C SER A 152 3.81 -25.64 1.28
N LEU A 153 3.91 -24.47 1.90
CA LEU A 153 5.02 -24.13 2.82
C LEU A 153 4.90 -24.91 4.12
N SER A 154 6.01 -25.52 4.55
CA SER A 154 6.10 -26.14 5.88
C SER A 154 6.18 -25.08 6.97
N GLU A 155 5.95 -25.48 8.23
CA GLU A 155 6.09 -24.56 9.35
C GLU A 155 7.54 -24.13 9.55
N GLU A 156 8.49 -25.03 9.32
CA GLU A 156 9.92 -24.75 9.38
C GLU A 156 10.33 -23.70 8.34
N GLU A 157 9.80 -23.79 7.11
CA GLU A 157 10.05 -22.78 6.07
C GLU A 157 9.46 -21.42 6.45
N VAL A 158 8.26 -21.38 7.02
CA VAL A 158 7.64 -20.13 7.48
C VAL A 158 8.41 -19.52 8.65
N ASN A 159 8.80 -20.34 9.63
CA ASN A 159 9.60 -19.91 10.78
C ASN A 159 10.97 -19.39 10.34
N LEU A 160 11.61 -20.05 9.37
CA LEU A 160 12.84 -19.54 8.76
C LEU A 160 12.64 -18.19 8.09
N CYS A 161 11.53 -17.99 7.37
CA CYS A 161 11.23 -16.70 6.75
C CYS A 161 11.02 -15.60 7.80
N GLN A 162 10.34 -15.91 8.90
CA GLN A 162 10.15 -14.99 10.01
C GLN A 162 11.50 -14.63 10.67
N GLU A 163 12.35 -15.63 10.92
CA GLU A 163 13.69 -15.42 11.49
C GLU A 163 14.55 -14.53 10.58
N ARG A 164 14.52 -14.76 9.27
CA ARG A 164 15.23 -13.91 8.30
C ARG A 164 14.69 -12.48 8.27
N ALA A 165 13.37 -12.31 8.31
CA ALA A 165 12.74 -10.99 8.37
C ALA A 165 13.22 -10.20 9.59
N LEU A 166 13.22 -10.83 10.78
CA LEU A 166 13.68 -10.21 12.03
C LEU A 166 15.16 -9.83 12.02
N ASN A 167 15.99 -10.56 11.27
CA ASN A 167 17.42 -10.33 11.16
C ASN A 167 17.83 -9.50 9.93
N GLU A 168 16.89 -8.86 9.25
CA GLU A 168 17.15 -8.04 8.04
C GLU A 168 17.76 -8.86 6.88
N ASN A 169 17.61 -10.19 6.91
CA ASN A 169 18.20 -11.05 5.92
C ASN A 169 17.28 -11.17 4.70
N THR A 170 17.52 -10.27 3.74
CA THR A 170 16.79 -10.18 2.46
C THR A 170 17.43 -10.97 1.33
N GLU A 171 18.51 -11.71 1.63
CA GLU A 171 19.09 -12.60 0.63
C GLU A 171 18.10 -13.71 0.28
N ILE A 172 18.14 -14.10 -0.99
CA ILE A 172 17.32 -15.19 -1.51
C ILE A 172 17.63 -16.46 -0.73
N ILE A 173 16.60 -17.13 -0.22
CA ILE A 173 16.73 -18.41 0.47
C ILE A 173 17.19 -19.45 -0.55
N LYS A 174 18.44 -19.89 -0.39
CA LYS A 174 19.05 -20.96 -1.19
C LYS A 174 18.53 -22.30 -0.64
N GLY A 175 18.01 -23.14 -1.52
CA GLY A 175 17.49 -24.47 -1.21
C GLY A 175 17.50 -25.34 -2.48
N PRO A 176 16.77 -26.47 -2.52
CA PRO A 176 16.69 -27.32 -3.71
C PRO A 176 15.82 -26.71 -4.82
N TYR A 177 15.68 -25.38 -4.85
CA TYR A 177 14.74 -24.64 -5.67
C TYR A 177 15.47 -23.78 -6.71
N PRO A 178 14.89 -23.55 -7.89
CA PRO A 178 15.45 -22.65 -8.88
C PRO A 178 15.71 -21.24 -8.33
N TRP A 179 16.92 -20.71 -8.56
CA TRP A 179 17.29 -19.34 -8.17
C TRP A 179 17.86 -18.50 -9.32
N THR A 180 18.13 -19.11 -10.49
CA THR A 180 18.56 -18.37 -11.69
C THR A 180 17.34 -17.95 -12.51
N ALA A 181 17.47 -16.88 -13.27
CA ALA A 181 16.39 -16.41 -14.15
C ALA A 181 15.91 -17.51 -15.12
N ASP A 182 16.86 -18.24 -15.70
CA ASP A 182 16.57 -19.29 -16.70
C ASP A 182 15.91 -20.52 -16.06
N ALA A 183 16.21 -20.83 -14.80
CA ALA A 183 15.56 -21.94 -14.11
C ALA A 183 14.20 -21.55 -13.52
N MET A 184 14.01 -20.29 -13.08
CA MET A 184 12.74 -19.82 -12.54
C MET A 184 11.69 -19.53 -13.62
N MET A 185 12.11 -19.24 -14.85
CA MET A 185 11.21 -18.94 -15.98
C MET A 185 10.14 -17.91 -15.60
N LEU A 186 10.55 -16.84 -14.93
CA LEU A 186 9.64 -15.77 -14.52
C LEU A 186 9.05 -15.09 -15.77
N PRO A 187 7.78 -14.65 -15.71
CA PRO A 187 7.12 -14.13 -16.89
C PRO A 187 7.73 -12.78 -17.26
N LYS A 188 7.67 -12.45 -18.54
CA LYS A 188 8.04 -11.11 -19.00
C LYS A 188 6.88 -10.19 -18.70
N VAL A 189 7.08 -9.18 -17.88
CA VAL A 189 5.99 -8.23 -17.53
C VAL A 189 5.43 -7.55 -18.77
N GLY A 190 6.27 -7.32 -19.79
CA GLY A 190 5.85 -6.82 -21.11
C GLY A 190 4.78 -7.64 -21.84
N GLN A 191 4.55 -8.90 -21.46
CA GLN A 191 3.51 -9.75 -22.04
C GLN A 191 2.09 -9.32 -21.63
N PHE A 192 1.94 -8.65 -20.49
CA PHE A 192 0.64 -8.21 -19.95
C PHE A 192 0.59 -6.74 -19.52
N ASP A 193 1.72 -6.04 -19.61
CA ASP A 193 1.81 -4.59 -19.50
C ASP A 193 2.69 -4.03 -20.64
N PRO A 194 2.09 -3.39 -21.67
CA PRO A 194 2.84 -2.90 -22.83
C PRO A 194 3.83 -1.77 -22.50
N LEU A 195 3.74 -1.15 -21.32
CA LEU A 195 4.69 -0.13 -20.87
C LEU A 195 5.96 -0.75 -20.24
N LYS A 196 6.03 -2.07 -20.16
CA LYS A 196 7.13 -2.82 -19.54
C LYS A 196 7.95 -3.55 -20.59
N CYS A 197 9.16 -3.94 -20.19
CA CYS A 197 10.08 -4.59 -21.09
C CYS A 197 9.59 -5.99 -21.50
N ASN A 198 9.56 -6.24 -22.81
CA ASN A 198 9.28 -7.55 -23.41
C ASN A 198 10.52 -8.19 -24.11
N ALA A 199 11.64 -7.47 -24.15
CA ALA A 199 12.82 -7.84 -24.94
C ALA A 199 13.71 -8.94 -24.30
N SER A 200 13.64 -9.13 -22.98
CA SER A 200 14.44 -10.10 -22.24
C SER A 200 13.60 -10.90 -21.25
N SER A 201 14.12 -12.04 -20.79
CA SER A 201 13.60 -12.69 -19.58
C SER A 201 13.75 -11.78 -18.35
N THR A 202 13.01 -12.12 -17.30
CA THR A 202 13.06 -11.40 -16.01
C THR A 202 13.85 -12.19 -15.00
N THR A 203 14.58 -11.48 -14.15
CA THR A 203 15.23 -12.04 -12.97
C THR A 203 14.53 -11.56 -11.71
N LEU A 204 14.59 -12.37 -10.66
CA LEU A 204 14.14 -11.98 -9.33
C LEU A 204 15.24 -11.14 -8.67
N ALA A 205 14.88 -9.98 -8.16
CA ALA A 205 15.72 -9.18 -7.31
C ALA A 205 14.97 -8.80 -6.04
N VAL A 206 15.72 -8.53 -4.96
CA VAL A 206 15.16 -8.07 -3.70
C VAL A 206 15.64 -6.64 -3.44
N ARG A 207 14.71 -5.75 -3.07
CA ARG A 207 15.06 -4.35 -2.83
C ARG A 207 15.89 -4.24 -1.54
N GLY A 208 17.15 -3.84 -1.66
CA GLY A 208 18.04 -3.72 -0.52
C GLY A 208 17.73 -2.54 0.41
N PHE A 209 18.29 -2.62 1.62
CA PHE A 209 18.31 -1.54 2.60
C PHE A 209 19.41 -0.53 2.26
N TYR A 210 19.07 0.48 1.47
CA TYR A 210 20.01 1.57 1.23
C TYR A 210 19.89 2.62 2.34
N PRO A 211 21.02 3.16 2.84
CA PRO A 211 21.00 4.36 3.65
C PRO A 211 20.43 5.53 2.84
N PRO A 212 19.98 6.61 3.50
CA PRO A 212 19.69 7.88 2.85
C PRO A 212 20.78 8.26 1.85
N LYS A 213 20.43 8.53 0.58
CA LYS A 213 21.39 8.80 -0.51
C LYS A 213 21.50 10.28 -0.86
N GLY A 214 21.21 11.17 0.10
CA GLY A 214 21.14 12.61 -0.17
C GLY A 214 20.02 12.99 -1.15
N GLN A 215 18.99 12.15 -1.24
CA GLN A 215 17.78 12.46 -2.00
C GLN A 215 16.88 13.38 -1.17
N THR A 216 15.83 13.94 -1.79
CA THR A 216 14.83 14.70 -1.04
C THR A 216 14.20 13.84 0.06
N ALA A 217 13.81 14.46 1.17
CA ALA A 217 13.19 13.76 2.30
C ALA A 217 11.99 12.90 1.86
N LEU A 218 11.16 13.42 0.95
CA LEU A 218 10.02 12.70 0.37
C LEU A 218 10.44 11.46 -0.42
N ALA A 219 11.50 11.54 -1.24
CA ALA A 219 11.98 10.39 -2.00
C ALA A 219 12.53 9.28 -1.08
N GLU A 220 13.20 9.66 0.00
CA GLU A 220 13.68 8.71 1.00
C GLU A 220 12.52 8.04 1.74
N LEU A 221 11.54 8.81 2.19
CA LEU A 221 10.33 8.33 2.85
C LEU A 221 9.57 7.34 1.95
N LYS A 222 9.34 7.68 0.67
CA LYS A 222 8.70 6.79 -0.31
C LYS A 222 9.44 5.46 -0.48
N ARG A 223 10.77 5.48 -0.43
CA ARG A 223 11.62 4.31 -0.70
C ARG A 223 11.62 3.29 0.44
N ILE A 224 11.59 3.77 1.69
CA ILE A 224 11.77 2.94 2.90
C ILE A 224 10.75 1.80 2.96
N TRP A 225 9.52 2.05 2.54
CA TRP A 225 8.44 1.07 2.57
C TRP A 225 8.66 -0.13 1.66
N ASN A 226 9.57 -0.12 0.71
CA ASN A 226 9.79 -1.27 -0.17
C ASN A 226 11.06 -2.06 0.16
N ALA A 227 11.73 -1.79 1.28
CA ALA A 227 12.90 -2.56 1.68
C ALA A 227 12.53 -4.04 1.91
N GLY A 228 13.35 -4.94 1.35
CA GLY A 228 13.10 -6.38 1.35
C GLY A 228 12.05 -6.87 0.34
N ARG A 229 11.39 -5.98 -0.41
CA ARG A 229 10.34 -6.40 -1.36
C ARG A 229 10.93 -7.05 -2.61
N PRO A 230 10.48 -8.27 -2.98
CA PRO A 230 10.89 -8.89 -4.23
C PRO A 230 10.27 -8.20 -5.45
N TYR A 231 11.06 -8.03 -6.51
CA TYR A 231 10.64 -7.45 -7.78
C TYR A 231 11.24 -8.17 -8.98
N LEU A 232 10.55 -8.06 -10.11
CA LEU A 232 11.00 -8.54 -11.40
C LEU A 232 11.81 -7.45 -12.11
N LYS A 233 13.01 -7.80 -12.55
CA LYS A 233 13.91 -6.93 -13.30
C LYS A 233 14.20 -7.55 -14.67
N CYS A 234 14.10 -6.78 -15.75
CA CYS A 234 14.53 -7.23 -17.06
C CYS A 234 16.06 -7.43 -17.10
N ARG A 235 16.50 -8.40 -17.90
CA ARG A 235 17.92 -8.69 -18.14
C ARG A 235 18.50 -7.94 -19.34
N CYS A 236 17.83 -6.92 -19.89
CA CYS A 236 18.33 -6.19 -21.08
C CYS A 236 19.77 -5.67 -20.94
N VAL A 237 20.10 -5.06 -19.80
CA VAL A 237 21.48 -4.57 -19.56
C VAL A 237 22.47 -5.73 -19.45
N GLU A 238 22.09 -6.81 -18.75
CA GLU A 238 22.91 -8.02 -18.60
C GLU A 238 23.15 -8.74 -19.94
N LEU A 239 22.17 -8.69 -20.85
CA LEU A 239 22.21 -9.30 -22.17
C LEU A 239 22.67 -8.33 -23.27
N GLU A 240 23.25 -7.19 -22.90
CA GLU A 240 23.78 -6.18 -23.82
C GLU A 240 22.75 -5.63 -24.84
N LYS A 241 21.46 -5.67 -24.51
CA LYS A 241 20.34 -5.16 -25.34
C LYS A 241 20.01 -3.68 -25.09
N GLY A 242 20.87 -2.98 -24.36
CA GLY A 242 20.65 -1.59 -23.92
C GLY A 242 19.74 -1.46 -22.69
N ASP A 243 19.74 -0.29 -22.06
CA ASP A 243 18.83 0.02 -20.95
C ASP A 243 17.45 0.40 -21.49
N CYS A 244 16.48 -0.49 -21.31
CA CYS A 244 15.10 -0.25 -21.69
C CYS A 244 14.39 0.82 -20.82
N LYS A 245 15.03 1.29 -19.74
CA LYS A 245 14.52 2.31 -18.80
C LYS A 245 13.14 1.98 -18.20
N THR A 246 12.69 0.72 -18.30
CA THR A 246 11.38 0.33 -17.78
C THR A 246 11.42 0.16 -16.27
N ASN A 247 10.38 0.67 -15.60
CA ASN A 247 10.26 0.58 -14.15
C ASN A 247 10.10 -0.87 -13.67
N ILE A 248 10.64 -1.15 -12.48
CA ILE A 248 10.46 -2.43 -11.77
C ILE A 248 8.98 -2.76 -11.57
N THR A 249 8.67 -4.04 -11.38
CA THR A 249 7.32 -4.50 -11.00
C THR A 249 7.44 -5.47 -9.85
N TRP A 250 6.70 -5.25 -8.76
CA TRP A 250 6.79 -6.08 -7.57
C TRP A 250 6.25 -7.48 -7.82
N PHE A 251 6.95 -8.51 -7.33
CA PHE A 251 6.58 -9.89 -7.62
C PHE A 251 5.21 -10.25 -7.05
N ASP A 252 4.88 -9.77 -5.85
CA ASP A 252 3.59 -10.01 -5.20
C ASP A 252 2.43 -9.46 -6.04
N GLN A 253 2.61 -8.29 -6.67
CA GLN A 253 1.63 -7.69 -7.58
C GLN A 253 1.46 -8.51 -8.85
N VAL A 254 2.56 -8.98 -9.44
CA VAL A 254 2.51 -9.88 -10.61
C VAL A 254 1.83 -11.20 -10.24
N LEU A 255 2.14 -11.78 -9.08
CA LEU A 255 1.52 -13.00 -8.60
C LEU A 255 0.01 -12.82 -8.43
N TRP A 256 -0.44 -11.72 -7.82
CA TRP A 256 -1.86 -11.40 -7.71
C TRP A 256 -2.56 -11.37 -9.07
N TYR A 257 -2.00 -10.62 -10.01
CA TYR A 257 -2.56 -10.51 -11.35
C TYR A 257 -2.65 -11.87 -12.06
N LEU A 258 -1.63 -12.71 -11.94
CA LEU A 258 -1.60 -14.05 -12.55
C LEU A 258 -2.50 -15.06 -11.83
N LEU A 259 -2.79 -14.86 -10.55
CA LEU A 259 -3.82 -15.64 -9.85
C LEU A 259 -5.23 -15.32 -10.37
N ALA A 260 -5.48 -14.06 -10.73
CA ALA A 260 -6.73 -13.63 -11.36
C ALA A 260 -6.82 -14.03 -12.85
N ASN A 261 -5.69 -14.13 -13.54
CA ASN A 261 -5.61 -14.40 -14.99
C ASN A 261 -4.69 -15.61 -15.29
N PRO A 262 -5.04 -16.83 -14.82
CA PRO A 262 -4.15 -17.98 -14.91
C PRO A 262 -4.04 -18.57 -16.33
N ASP A 263 -4.93 -18.16 -17.24
CA ASP A 263 -4.89 -18.46 -18.68
C ASP A 263 -3.64 -17.88 -19.36
N LEU A 264 -3.06 -16.78 -18.83
CA LEU A 264 -1.83 -16.19 -19.35
C LEU A 264 -0.61 -17.10 -19.20
N LEU A 265 -0.56 -17.92 -18.13
CA LEU A 265 0.52 -18.88 -17.92
C LEU A 265 0.19 -20.26 -18.48
N PHE A 266 -1.09 -20.63 -18.48
CA PHE A 266 -1.55 -21.98 -18.81
C PHE A 266 -2.70 -21.92 -19.83
N PRO A 267 -2.47 -21.40 -21.05
CA PRO A 267 -3.52 -21.25 -22.06
C PRO A 267 -4.07 -22.61 -22.51
N GLU A 268 -3.20 -23.62 -22.59
CA GLU A 268 -3.52 -24.97 -23.03
C GLU A 268 -4.31 -25.80 -21.99
N ALA A 269 -4.32 -25.36 -20.72
CA ALA A 269 -5.02 -26.10 -19.68
C ALA A 269 -6.55 -25.99 -19.87
N PRO A 270 -7.30 -27.11 -19.88
CA PRO A 270 -8.68 -27.12 -20.38
C PRO A 270 -9.69 -26.49 -19.41
N THR A 271 -9.37 -26.39 -18.12
CA THR A 271 -10.30 -25.92 -17.08
C THR A 271 -9.60 -25.01 -16.07
N LEU A 272 -10.38 -24.18 -15.37
CA LEU A 272 -9.86 -23.36 -14.27
C LEU A 272 -9.19 -24.23 -13.19
N HIS A 273 -9.78 -25.37 -12.85
CA HIS A 273 -9.20 -26.30 -11.87
C HIS A 273 -7.82 -26.81 -12.31
N ALA A 274 -7.66 -27.17 -13.59
CA ALA A 274 -6.36 -27.57 -14.13
C ALA A 274 -5.34 -26.43 -14.06
N ARG A 275 -5.75 -25.20 -14.40
CA ARG A 275 -4.90 -23.99 -14.31
C ARG A 275 -4.47 -23.69 -12.88
N VAL A 276 -5.39 -23.75 -11.91
CA VAL A 276 -5.08 -23.55 -10.48
C VAL A 276 -4.13 -24.63 -9.97
N ARG A 277 -4.32 -25.90 -10.37
CA ARG A 277 -3.40 -27.00 -10.02
C ARG A 277 -2.00 -26.77 -10.60
N ALA A 278 -1.90 -26.32 -11.86
CA ALA A 278 -0.65 -25.97 -12.50
C ALA A 278 0.05 -24.80 -11.79
N MET A 279 -0.71 -23.75 -11.44
CA MET A 279 -0.22 -22.61 -10.64
C MET A 279 0.35 -23.07 -9.29
N LYS A 280 -0.37 -23.89 -8.52
CA LYS A 280 0.13 -24.43 -7.25
C LYS A 280 1.41 -25.25 -7.44
N SER A 281 1.49 -26.05 -8.51
CA SER A 281 2.70 -26.81 -8.83
C SER A 281 3.89 -25.88 -9.12
N LEU A 282 3.66 -24.80 -9.87
CA LEU A 282 4.64 -23.77 -10.18
C LEU A 282 5.15 -23.09 -8.90
N LEU A 283 4.24 -22.62 -8.03
CA LEU A 283 4.58 -21.95 -6.77
C LEU A 283 5.31 -22.85 -5.77
N ARG A 284 4.97 -24.14 -5.74
CA ARG A 284 5.64 -25.13 -4.89
C ARG A 284 7.05 -25.49 -5.37
N LYS A 285 7.31 -25.39 -6.67
CA LYS A 285 8.58 -25.83 -7.28
C LYS A 285 9.34 -24.64 -7.85
N THR A 286 9.07 -24.31 -9.11
CA THR A 286 9.84 -23.34 -9.90
C THR A 286 9.86 -21.94 -9.28
N TRP A 287 8.75 -21.51 -8.70
CA TRP A 287 8.59 -20.20 -8.06
C TRP A 287 8.64 -20.28 -6.52
N ARG A 288 9.19 -21.35 -5.96
CA ARG A 288 9.36 -21.45 -4.51
C ARG A 288 10.21 -20.32 -3.95
N THR A 289 11.32 -20.03 -4.62
CA THR A 289 12.27 -18.97 -4.27
C THR A 289 11.61 -17.59 -4.14
N PRO A 290 10.88 -17.07 -5.16
CA PRO A 290 10.17 -15.81 -5.02
C PRO A 290 9.01 -15.85 -4.01
N VAL A 291 8.35 -17.00 -3.81
CA VAL A 291 7.34 -17.16 -2.75
C VAL A 291 7.97 -16.98 -1.37
N LEU A 292 9.09 -17.67 -1.08
CA LEU A 292 9.79 -17.53 0.20
C LEU A 292 10.27 -16.10 0.44
N ALA A 293 10.81 -15.43 -0.58
CA ALA A 293 11.18 -14.02 -0.49
C ALA A 293 9.98 -13.11 -0.19
N SER A 294 8.81 -13.43 -0.73
CA SER A 294 7.56 -12.68 -0.46
C SER A 294 7.06 -12.90 0.96
N VAL A 295 7.22 -14.10 1.53
CA VAL A 295 6.88 -14.39 2.93
C VAL A 295 7.81 -13.65 3.90
N VAL A 296 9.12 -13.62 3.62
CA VAL A 296 10.08 -12.79 4.37
C VAL A 296 9.62 -11.32 4.35
N PHE A 297 9.31 -10.79 3.16
CA PHE A 297 8.83 -9.42 3.03
C PHE A 297 7.50 -9.18 3.74
N PHE A 298 6.58 -10.14 3.76
CA PHE A 298 5.31 -10.00 4.48
C PHE A 298 5.55 -9.75 5.97
N PHE A 299 6.38 -10.57 6.63
CA PHE A 299 6.70 -10.36 8.06
C PHE A 299 7.38 -9.02 8.30
N MET A 300 8.26 -8.60 7.39
CA MET A 300 8.87 -7.27 7.46
C MET A 300 7.81 -6.18 7.34
N ARG A 301 6.90 -6.29 6.36
CA ARG A 301 5.81 -5.35 6.11
C ARG A 301 4.88 -5.24 7.32
N GLU A 302 4.56 -6.32 8.01
CA GLU A 302 3.74 -6.25 9.24
C GLU A 302 4.38 -5.37 10.31
N ILE A 303 5.69 -5.51 10.54
CA ILE A 303 6.44 -4.66 11.47
C ILE A 303 6.45 -3.21 10.97
N MET A 304 6.70 -2.97 9.68
CA MET A 304 6.68 -1.61 9.10
C MET A 304 5.32 -0.93 9.28
N VAL A 305 4.22 -1.67 9.09
CA VAL A 305 2.85 -1.17 9.24
C VAL A 305 2.54 -0.85 10.70
N LYS A 306 2.94 -1.72 11.65
CA LYS A 306 2.82 -1.44 13.09
C LYS A 306 3.56 -0.16 13.48
N MET A 307 4.80 0.00 13.01
CA MET A 307 5.58 1.22 13.23
C MET A 307 4.93 2.45 12.60
N ALA A 308 4.37 2.31 11.39
CA ALA A 308 3.66 3.40 10.73
C ALA A 308 2.46 3.86 11.54
N HIS A 309 1.66 2.93 12.06
CA HIS A 309 0.54 3.23 12.95
C HIS A 309 0.99 3.90 14.25
N ALA A 310 2.09 3.44 14.85
CA ALA A 310 2.62 4.03 16.08
C ALA A 310 3.02 5.50 15.91
N VAL A 311 3.69 5.84 14.80
CA VAL A 311 4.07 7.23 14.49
C VAL A 311 2.87 8.11 14.19
N VAL A 312 1.90 7.60 13.45
CA VAL A 312 0.65 8.32 13.16
C VAL A 312 -0.13 8.61 14.45
N HIS A 313 -0.22 7.62 15.34
CA HIS A 313 -0.94 7.75 16.60
C HIS A 313 -0.22 8.68 17.59
N ASN A 314 1.11 8.62 17.63
CA ASN A 314 1.94 9.48 18.44
C ASN A 314 3.15 10.00 17.66
N PRO A 315 3.06 11.20 17.04
CA PRO A 315 4.16 11.80 16.30
C PRO A 315 5.40 12.15 17.14
N THR A 316 5.29 12.09 18.48
CA THR A 316 6.42 12.35 19.39
C THR A 316 7.17 11.08 19.80
N VAL A 317 6.72 9.91 19.30
CA VAL A 317 7.36 8.63 19.58
C VAL A 317 8.81 8.64 19.11
N ARG A 318 9.70 8.03 19.91
CA ARG A 318 11.13 7.91 19.59
C ARG A 318 11.44 6.54 18.99
N GLN A 319 12.59 6.44 18.32
CA GLN A 319 13.05 5.20 17.69
C GLN A 319 13.05 4.01 18.66
N GLU A 320 13.45 4.22 19.92
CA GLU A 320 13.59 3.16 20.93
C GLU A 320 12.25 2.63 21.44
N LYS A 321 11.19 3.43 21.34
CA LYS A 321 9.85 3.13 21.87
C LYS A 321 8.76 3.16 20.80
N ILE A 322 9.14 3.02 19.52
CA ILE A 322 8.18 3.01 18.41
C ILE A 322 7.26 1.77 18.44
N LEU A 323 7.74 0.68 19.04
CA LEU A 323 6.93 -0.51 19.35
C LEU A 323 7.12 -0.85 20.83
N ASP A 324 6.05 -1.26 21.49
CA ASP A 324 6.08 -1.63 22.92
C ASP A 324 6.74 -3.00 23.17
N ASP A 325 6.90 -3.82 22.13
CA ASP A 325 7.54 -5.13 22.22
C ASP A 325 9.07 -4.98 22.26
N GLU A 326 9.63 -4.94 23.47
CA GLU A 326 11.07 -4.81 23.71
C GLU A 326 11.86 -5.96 23.08
N VAL A 327 11.35 -7.20 23.13
CA VAL A 327 12.03 -8.39 22.58
C VAL A 327 12.13 -8.27 21.06
N LEU A 328 11.06 -7.84 20.40
CA LEU A 328 11.06 -7.55 18.98
C LEU A 328 12.03 -6.41 18.63
N MET A 329 12.05 -5.35 19.45
CA MET A 329 12.96 -4.21 19.29
C MET A 329 14.43 -4.54 19.58
N LEU A 330 14.78 -5.71 20.14
CA LEU A 330 16.18 -6.17 20.19
C LEU A 330 16.66 -6.72 18.85
N ARG A 331 15.74 -7.06 17.93
CA ARG A 331 16.05 -7.69 16.65
C ARG A 331 16.57 -6.66 15.65
N LYS A 332 17.42 -7.12 14.73
CA LYS A 332 18.16 -6.22 13.82
C LYS A 332 17.26 -5.40 12.90
N PHE A 333 16.27 -6.05 12.28
CA PHE A 333 15.40 -5.36 11.33
C PHE A 333 14.49 -4.31 11.98
N PRO A 334 13.72 -4.60 13.05
CA PRO A 334 12.93 -3.59 13.75
C PRO A 334 13.76 -2.36 14.14
N ARG A 335 14.93 -2.55 14.76
CA ARG A 335 15.83 -1.43 15.11
C ARG A 335 16.23 -0.59 13.92
N LYS A 336 16.68 -1.22 12.84
CA LYS A 336 17.08 -0.51 11.63
C LYS A 336 15.91 0.20 10.99
N MET A 337 14.73 -0.41 10.99
CA MET A 337 13.52 0.18 10.43
C MET A 337 13.07 1.40 11.24
N ALA A 338 13.12 1.33 12.58
CA ALA A 338 12.85 2.47 13.46
C ALA A 338 13.77 3.66 13.14
N ALA A 339 15.08 3.41 12.99
CA ALA A 339 16.05 4.43 12.62
C ALA A 339 15.83 5.01 11.21
N LEU A 340 15.28 4.21 10.29
CA LEU A 340 14.92 4.67 8.94
C LEU A 340 13.65 5.52 8.92
N ILE A 341 12.63 5.15 9.71
CA ILE A 341 11.34 5.86 9.77
C ILE A 341 11.46 7.18 10.56
N LEU A 342 12.31 7.21 11.59
CA LEU A 342 12.48 8.34 12.51
C LEU A 342 13.93 8.88 12.51
N PRO A 343 14.51 9.28 11.37
CA PRO A 343 15.92 9.62 11.31
C PRO A 343 16.22 10.99 11.96
N ASP A 344 17.23 11.02 12.83
CA ASP A 344 17.64 12.21 13.60
C ASP A 344 17.84 13.48 12.76
N LYS A 345 18.34 13.34 11.53
CA LYS A 345 18.61 14.46 10.61
C LYS A 345 17.35 15.25 10.24
N TYR A 346 16.17 14.62 10.25
CA TYR A 346 14.90 15.30 9.97
C TYR A 346 14.19 15.73 11.26
N LEU A 347 14.33 14.94 12.34
CA LEU A 347 13.65 15.19 13.61
C LEU A 347 14.29 16.31 14.44
N ASN A 348 15.61 16.40 14.51
CA ASN A 348 16.31 17.35 15.37
C ASN A 348 16.29 18.80 14.84
N ASN A 349 15.82 19.02 13.61
CA ASN A 349 15.61 20.36 13.07
C ASN A 349 14.29 21.00 13.55
N LEU A 350 13.34 20.20 14.05
CA LEU A 350 12.06 20.70 14.58
C LEU A 350 12.22 21.36 15.96
N SER A 351 13.09 20.83 16.83
CA SER A 351 13.32 21.35 18.19
C SER A 351 14.03 22.72 18.21
N LYS A 352 14.80 23.05 17.17
CA LYS A 352 15.43 24.38 17.01
C LYS A 352 14.45 25.48 16.60
N ARG A 353 13.25 25.15 16.09
CA ARG A 353 12.22 26.13 15.68
C ARG A 353 11.11 26.37 16.70
N ARG A 354 10.91 25.48 17.69
CA ARG A 354 9.92 25.68 18.77
C ARG A 354 10.40 26.59 19.90
N ARG A 355 11.63 27.11 19.86
CA ARG A 355 11.98 28.23 20.74
C ARG A 355 11.37 29.49 20.13
N PRO A 356 10.45 30.19 20.82
CA PRO A 356 10.12 31.54 20.40
C PRO A 356 11.42 32.32 20.42
N THR A 357 11.74 33.02 19.34
CA THR A 357 12.61 34.18 19.42
C THR A 357 11.90 35.20 20.30
N MET A 358 12.03 35.05 21.62
CA MET A 358 12.14 36.22 22.48
C MET A 358 13.44 36.89 22.07
N ARG A 359 13.32 37.86 21.17
CA ARG A 359 14.25 38.97 21.10
C ARG A 359 13.42 40.21 21.34
N ASP A 360 13.67 40.76 22.52
CA ASP A 360 13.32 42.09 22.95
C ASP A 360 13.82 43.13 21.94
N ALA A 361 12.94 44.05 21.56
CA ALA A 361 13.15 45.51 21.47
C ALA A 361 11.87 46.17 20.95
#